data_AF-A0A485AKA6-F1
#
_entry.id   AF-A0A485AKA6-F1
#
_cell.length_a   1.000
_cell.length_b   1.000
_cell.length_c   1.000
_cell.angle_alpha   90.00
_cell.angle_beta   90.00
_cell.angle_gamma   90.00
#
_symmetry.space_group_name_H-M   'P 1'
#
loop_
_entity.id
_entity.type
_entity.pdbx_description
1 polymer ?
#
loop_
_entity_poly.entity_id
_entity_poly.type
_entity_poly.pdbx_seq_one_letter_code
_entity_poly.pdbx_strand_id
1 'polypeptide(L)' 'MRCPGVLNFTIHDLRRTARTHLEALGVNPIVAERCLNHRIKGVEGIYNRHQYLNERREALAMLGKPDGSA' A
#
# COMPACT_ATOMS: atom_id res chain seq x y z
N MET A 1 17.41 -14.14 8.24
CA MET A 1 18.09 -13.72 9.48
C MET A 1 17.04 -13.66 10.57
N ARG A 2 17.12 -14.49 11.61
CA ARG A 2 16.19 -14.44 12.76
C ARG A 2 16.96 -13.85 13.94
N CYS A 3 16.50 -12.71 14.46
CA CYS A 3 17.07 -12.09 15.65
C CYS A 3 16.24 -12.53 16.87
N PRO A 4 16.82 -13.20 17.88
CA PRO A 4 16.10 -13.55 19.09
C PRO A 4 15.53 -12.31 19.79
N GLY A 5 14.25 -12.33 20.16
CA GLY A 5 13.56 -11.20 20.80
C GLY A 5 12.85 -10.23 19.83
N VAL A 6 12.96 -10.45 18.52
CA VAL A 6 12.22 -9.70 17.51
C VAL A 6 11.28 -10.67 16.79
N LEU A 7 10.01 -10.28 16.62
CA LEU A 7 9.06 -11.02 15.77
C LEU A 7 9.72 -11.27 14.40
N ASN A 8 9.45 -12.42 13.78
CA ASN A 8 10.01 -12.77 12.47
C ASN A 8 9.54 -11.76 11.40
N PHE A 9 10.27 -10.67 11.28
CA PHE A 9 9.99 -9.61 10.32
C PHE A 9 10.55 -10.01 8.96
N THR A 10 9.70 -9.92 7.95
CA THR A 10 9.99 -10.30 6.58
C THR A 10 9.70 -9.14 5.64
N ILE A 11 10.16 -9.26 4.39
CA ILE A 11 9.84 -8.28 3.33
C ILE A 11 8.33 -8.18 3.10
N HIS A 12 7.53 -9.21 3.42
CA HIS A 12 6.08 -9.15 3.32
C HIS A 12 5.46 -8.16 4.30
N ASP A 13 6.08 -7.99 5.47
CA ASP A 13 5.59 -7.08 6.50
C ASP A 13 5.68 -5.61 6.06
N LEU A 14 6.66 -5.24 5.23
CA LEU A 14 6.69 -3.91 4.60
C LEU A 14 5.43 -3.62 3.78
N ARG A 15 4.94 -4.60 3.01
CA ARG A 15 3.71 -4.43 2.23
C ARG A 15 2.48 -4.32 3.12
N ARG A 16 2.44 -5.08 4.22
CA ARG A 16 1.35 -5.02 5.20
C ARG A 16 1.31 -3.66 5.90
N THR A 17 2.45 -3.18 6.39
CA THR A 17 2.58 -1.86 6.99
C THR A 17 2.18 -0.76 6.00
N ALA A 18 2.71 -0.79 4.78
CA ALA A 18 2.36 0.19 3.75
C ALA A 18 0.84 0.19 3.44
N ARG A 19 0.18 -0.99 3.42
CA ARG A 19 -1.27 -1.06 3.19
C ARG A 19 -2.07 -0.34 4.26
N THR A 20 -1.71 -0.55 5.52
CA THR A 20 -2.39 0.07 6.67
C THR A 20 -2.15 1.58 6.69
N HIS A 21 -0.92 2.04 6.42
CA HIS A 21 -0.63 3.48 6.35
C HIS A 21 -1.38 4.19 5.22
N LEU A 22 -1.44 3.59 4.02
CA LEU A 22 -2.19 4.16 2.90
C LEU A 22 -3.69 4.30 3.24
N GLU A 23 -4.25 3.36 4.00
CA GLU A 23 -5.63 3.44 4.48
C GLU A 23 -5.83 4.57 5.49
N ALA A 24 -4.91 4.71 6.44
CA ALA A 24 -4.94 5.79 7.43
C ALA A 24 -4.83 7.17 6.77
N LEU A 25 -4.13 7.28 5.64
CA LEU A 25 -4.04 8.49 4.82
C LEU A 25 -5.29 8.75 3.96
N GLY A 26 -6.31 7.89 4.02
CA GLY A 26 -7.55 8.03 3.26
C GLY A 26 -7.41 7.70 1.77
N VAL A 27 -6.34 6.99 1.38
CA VAL A 27 -6.15 6.58 -0.02
C VAL A 27 -7.22 5.56 -0.41
N ASN A 28 -7.78 5.71 -1.61
CA ASN A 28 -8.77 4.77 -2.14
C ASN A 28 -8.22 3.33 -2.10
N PRO A 29 -9.00 2.34 -1.63
CA PRO A 29 -8.56 0.95 -1.52
C PRO A 29 -8.02 0.38 -2.83
N ILE A 30 -8.64 0.70 -3.97
CA ILE A 30 -8.20 0.23 -5.29
C ILE A 30 -6.81 0.78 -5.61
N VAL A 31 -6.58 2.07 -5.35
CA VAL A 31 -5.29 2.72 -5.58
C VAL A 31 -4.23 2.13 -4.64
N ALA A 32 -4.57 1.89 -3.37
CA ALA A 32 -3.67 1.27 -2.40
C ALA A 32 -3.27 -0.16 -2.80
N GLU A 33 -4.22 -0.99 -3.26
CA GLU A 33 -3.93 -2.32 -3.80
C GLU A 33 -3.02 -2.25 -5.03
N ARG A 34 -3.24 -1.28 -5.93
CA ARG A 34 -2.40 -1.07 -7.12
C ARG A 34 -0.99 -0.57 -6.76
N CYS A 35 -0.84 0.25 -5.72
CA CYS A 35 0.47 0.65 -5.19
C CYS A 35 1.30 -0.57 -4.76
N LEU A 36 0.66 -1.58 -4.19
CA LEU A 36 1.29 -2.84 -3.75
C LEU A 36 1.42 -3.88 -4.87
N ASN A 37 1.04 -3.53 -6.09
CA ASN A 37 0.99 -4.40 -7.26
C ASN A 37 0.08 -5.62 -7.08
N HIS A 38 -0.98 -5.47 -6.28
CA HIS A 38 -1.99 -6.49 -6.11
C HIS A 38 -2.96 -6.49 -7.30
N ARG A 39 -3.51 -7.67 -7.59
CA ARG A 39 -4.59 -7.81 -8.58
C ARG A 39 -5.93 -7.55 -7.90
N ILE A 40 -6.75 -6.73 -8.54
CA ILE A 40 -8.16 -6.55 -8.16
C ILE A 40 -8.87 -7.88 -8.42
N LYS A 41 -9.57 -8.40 -7.41
CA LYS A 41 -10.28 -9.68 -7.49
C LYS A 41 -11.66 -9.50 -8.12
N GLY A 42 -12.20 -10.60 -8.67
CA GLY A 42 -13.58 -10.66 -9.16
C GLY A 42 -13.84 -9.88 -10.44
N VAL A 43 -15.11 -9.61 -10.70
CA VAL A 43 -15.61 -8.96 -11.93
C VAL A 43 -15.06 -7.53 -12.08
N GLU A 44 -14.81 -6.85 -10.96
CA GLU A 44 -14.22 -5.51 -10.98
C GLU A 44 -12.84 -5.51 -11.65
N GLY A 45 -12.02 -6.55 -11.42
CA GLY A 45 -10.71 -6.67 -12.08
C GLY A 45 -10.79 -6.89 -13.61
N ILE A 46 -11.94 -7.36 -14.12
CA ILE A 46 -12.17 -7.55 -15.56
C ILE A 46 -12.39 -6.20 -16.26
N TYR A 47 -13.20 -5.35 -15.64
CA TYR A 47 -13.56 -4.04 -16.19
C TYR A 47 -12.57 -2.94 -15.81
N ASN A 48 -11.94 -3.04 -14.64
CA ASN A 48 -11.01 -2.04 -14.14
C ASN A 48 -9.62 -2.21 -14.78
N ARG A 49 -9.51 -1.70 -16.01
CA ARG A 49 -8.26 -1.62 -16.80
C ARG A 49 -7.41 -0.39 -16.46
N HIS A 50 -7.93 0.52 -15.65
CA HIS A 50 -7.21 1.73 -15.29
C HIS A 50 -6.02 1.39 -14.38
N GLN A 51 -4.86 1.95 -14.70
CA GLN A 51 -3.62 1.68 -13.95
C GLN A 51 -3.42 2.62 -12.75
N TYR A 52 -4.22 3.69 -12.66
CA TYR A 52 -4.19 4.69 -11.59
C TYR A 52 -2.79 5.28 -11.36
N LEU A 53 -2.02 5.52 -12.42
CA LEU A 53 -0.61 5.91 -12.28
C LEU A 53 -0.43 7.24 -11.54
N ASN A 54 -1.33 8.20 -11.78
CA ASN A 54 -1.27 9.52 -11.15
C ASN A 54 -1.63 9.41 -9.66
N GLU A 55 -2.71 8.71 -9.34
CA GLU A 55 -3.20 8.51 -7.99
C GLU A 55 -2.23 7.65 -7.16
N ARG A 56 -1.59 6.65 -7.79
CA ARG A 56 -0.52 5.86 -7.16
C ARG A 56 0.68 6.71 -6.82
N ARG A 57 1.09 7.61 -7.73
CA ARG A 57 2.21 8.53 -7.50
C ARG A 57 1.91 9.45 -6.31
N GLU A 58 0.70 10.00 -6.25
CA GLU A 58 0.27 10.86 -5.15
C GLU A 58 0.19 10.10 -3.83
N ALA A 59 -0.42 8.91 -3.82
CA ALA A 59 -0.50 8.05 -2.65
C ALA A 59 0.88 7.67 -2.09
N LEU A 60 1.83 7.30 -2.96
CA LEU A 60 3.20 6.98 -2.57
C LEU A 60 3.95 8.23 -2.08
N ALA A 61 3.68 9.40 -2.67
CA ALA A 61 4.25 10.66 -2.19
C ALA A 61 3.72 11.05 -0.81
N MET A 62 2.46 10.75 -0.49
CA MET A 62 1.91 10.94 0.87
C MET A 62 2.56 9.98 1.87
N LEU A 63 2.78 8.71 1.48
CA LEU A 63 3.41 7.71 2.33
C LEU A 63 4.87 8.05 2.68
N GLY A 64 5.59 8.72 1.77
CA GLY A 64 6.97 9.14 1.98
C GLY A 64 7.13 10.47 2.73
N LYS A 65 6.03 11.17 3.05
CA LYS A 65 6.11 12.38 3.87
C LYS A 65 6.17 11.98 5.35
N PRO A 66 7.06 12.58 6.15
CA PRO A 66 6.94 12.47 7.59
C PRO A 66 5.57 13.01 7.99
N ASP A 67 4.86 12.25 8.81
CA ASP A 67 3.57 12.59 9.36
C ASP A 67 3.60 13.99 9.97
N GLY A 68 2.70 14.87 9.53
CA GLY A 68 2.53 16.22 10.06
C GLY A 68 1.89 16.26 11.45
N SER A 69 2.06 15.19 12.25
CA SER A 69 1.73 15.16 13.68
C SER A 69 3.03 15.26 14.48
N ALA A 70 3.38 16.51 14.79
CA ALA A 70 4.54 17.02 15.55
C ALA A 70 5.81 17.29 14.74
#